data_AF-A0A485KK98-F1
#
_entry.id   AF-A0A485KK98-F1
#
_cell.length_a   1.000
_cell.length_b   1.000
_cell.length_c   1.000
_cell.angle_alpha   90.00
_cell.angle_beta   90.00
_cell.angle_gamma   90.00
#
_symmetry.space_group_name_H-M   'P 1'
#
loop_
_entity.id
_entity.type
_entity.pdbx_description
1 polymer ?
#
loop_
_entity_poly.entity_id
_entity_poly.type
_entity_poly.pdbx_seq_one_letter_code
_entity_poly.pdbx_strand_id
1 'polypeptide(L)'
;MDLPLGCKAIGVRWVFARKTDSKDNVVRYNARLVVKGYSQLAGIDFKETYSPVVKMNSIRAIIALIAFKHWIALQGDADTTFAQAMMEKGIFIFVDQPSGFSDGTTRRMLLLKALYGLKQAALA
;
A
#
# COMPACT_ATOMS: atom_id res chain seq x y z
N MET A 1 -16.42 -12.97 6.80
CA MET A 1 -16.50 -14.41 6.47
C MET A 1 -15.75 -15.21 7.52
N ASP A 2 -16.12 -16.48 7.67
CA ASP A 2 -15.27 -17.45 8.36
C ASP A 2 -14.02 -17.71 7.51
N LEU A 3 -12.91 -17.96 8.19
CA LEU A 3 -11.61 -18.06 7.54
C LEU A 3 -11.48 -19.46 6.89
N PRO A 4 -11.08 -19.57 5.62
CA PRO A 4 -10.86 -20.87 4.99
C PRO A 4 -9.79 -21.67 5.74
N LEU A 5 -9.91 -23.00 5.74
CA LEU A 5 -8.99 -23.89 6.43
C LEU A 5 -7.55 -23.65 5.95
N GLY A 6 -6.63 -23.34 6.87
CA GLY A 6 -5.22 -23.07 6.57
C GLY A 6 -4.87 -21.62 6.23
N CYS A 7 -5.86 -20.71 6.13
CA CYS A 7 -5.60 -19.27 6.00
C CYS A 7 -5.45 -18.63 7.38
N LYS A 8 -4.65 -17.56 7.49
CA LYS A 8 -4.53 -16.74 8.70
C LYS A 8 -4.94 -15.31 8.39
N ALA A 9 -5.74 -14.70 9.26
CA ALA A 9 -6.08 -13.30 9.12
C ALA A 9 -4.87 -12.42 9.50
N ILE A 10 -4.63 -11.39 8.69
CA ILE A 10 -3.59 -10.40 8.95
C ILE A 10 -4.19 -9.24 9.74
N GLY A 11 -3.51 -8.83 10.80
CA GLY A 11 -3.96 -7.68 11.57
C GLY A 11 -3.82 -6.37 10.80
N VAL A 12 -4.75 -5.45 11.02
CA VAL A 12 -4.70 -4.07 10.51
C VAL A 12 -4.56 -3.07 11.65
N ARG A 13 -4.09 -1.87 11.33
CA ARG A 13 -3.96 -0.77 12.29
C ARG A 13 -4.24 0.56 11.62
N TRP A 14 -4.89 1.46 12.34
CA TRP A 14 -4.99 2.87 11.98
C TRP A 14 -3.68 3.61 12.29
N VAL A 15 -3.18 4.35 11.31
CA VAL A 15 -2.07 5.29 11.46
C VAL A 15 -2.62 6.69 11.28
N PHE A 16 -2.48 7.51 12.32
CA PHE A 16 -2.92 8.90 12.32
C PHE A 16 -1.71 9.83 12.19
N ALA A 17 -1.84 10.85 11.35
CA ALA A 17 -0.81 11.86 11.16
C ALA A 17 -1.43 13.25 11.02
N ARG A 18 -0.81 14.24 11.66
CA ARG A 18 -1.16 15.65 11.55
C ARG A 18 -0.17 16.31 10.59
N LYS A 19 -0.65 16.87 9.49
CA LYS A 19 0.16 17.72 8.61
C LYS A 19 0.03 19.17 9.08
N THR A 20 1.16 19.77 9.42
CA THR A 20 1.25 21.19 9.76
C THR A 20 1.95 21.97 8.65
N ASP A 21 1.66 23.27 8.56
CA ASP A 21 2.39 24.19 7.69
C ASP A 21 3.74 24.61 8.31
N SER A 22 4.48 25.49 7.64
CA SER A 22 5.75 26.03 8.16
C SER A 22 5.60 26.90 9.41
N LYS A 23 4.37 27.27 9.78
CA LYS A 23 4.02 28.06 10.97
C LYS A 23 3.38 27.19 12.06
N ASP A 24 3.46 25.86 11.91
CA ASP A 24 2.91 24.83 12.80
C ASP A 24 1.37 24.83 12.93
N ASN A 25 0.65 25.49 12.01
CA ASN A 25 -0.81 25.40 11.96
C ASN A 25 -1.24 24.08 11.34
N VAL A 26 -2.28 23.47 11.88
CA VAL A 26 -2.81 22.21 11.35
C VAL A 26 -3.52 22.45 10.03
N VAL A 27 -2.97 21.90 8.95
CA VAL A 27 -3.56 21.98 7.61
C VAL A 27 -4.43 20.77 7.33
N ARG A 28 -4.06 19.59 7.84
CA ARG A 28 -4.78 18.34 7.55
C ARG A 28 -4.56 17.27 8.59
N TYR A 29 -5.62 16.56 8.94
CA TYR A 29 -5.54 15.27 9.63
C TYR A 29 -5.63 14.14 8.62
N ASN A 30 -4.70 13.19 8.70
CA ASN A 30 -4.69 11.99 7.87
C ASN A 30 -4.93 10.77 8.76
N ALA A 31 -5.83 9.90 8.33
CA ALA A 31 -6.00 8.56 8.87
C ALA A 31 -5.74 7.56 7.75
N ARG A 32 -4.88 6.57 8.00
CA ARG A 32 -4.57 5.51 7.03
C ARG A 32 -4.79 4.16 7.69
N LEU A 33 -5.52 3.29 6.99
CA LEU A 33 -5.60 1.89 7.38
C LEU A 33 -4.43 1.13 6.76
N VAL A 34 -3.61 0.51 7.60
CA VAL A 34 -2.37 -0.16 7.19
C VAL A 34 -2.42 -1.62 7.61
N VAL A 35 -1.99 -2.50 6.71
CA VAL A 35 -1.87 -3.93 6.95
C VAL A 35 -0.53 -4.21 7.66
N LYS A 36 -0.54 -5.09 8.65
CA LYS A 36 0.68 -5.57 9.32
C LYS A 36 1.43 -6.58 8.43
N GLY A 37 1.96 -6.16 7.29
CA GLY A 37 2.58 -7.09 6.32
C GLY A 37 3.80 -7.85 6.82
N TYR A 38 4.38 -7.48 7.98
CA TYR A 38 5.40 -8.32 8.63
C TYR A 38 4.87 -9.70 9.03
N SER A 39 3.55 -9.86 9.22
CA SER A 39 2.93 -11.15 9.54
C SER A 39 2.52 -11.94 8.30
N GLN A 40 2.83 -11.47 7.08
CA GLN A 40 2.57 -12.20 5.84
C GLN A 40 3.57 -13.34 5.63
N LEU A 41 3.07 -14.48 5.19
CA LEU A 41 3.85 -15.68 4.87
C LEU A 41 4.05 -15.80 3.35
N ALA A 42 5.32 -15.97 2.94
CA ALA A 42 5.66 -16.23 1.54
C ALA A 42 5.08 -17.58 1.08
N GLY A 43 4.57 -17.62 -0.15
CA GLY A 43 3.92 -18.81 -0.72
C GLY A 43 2.47 -19.01 -0.28
N ILE A 44 1.99 -18.27 0.73
CA ILE A 44 0.60 -18.29 1.20
C ILE A 44 -0.07 -16.95 0.88
N ASP A 45 0.45 -15.86 1.47
CA ASP A 45 -0.16 -14.52 1.37
C ASP A 45 0.38 -13.70 0.20
N PHE A 46 1.54 -14.08 -0.34
CA PHE A 46 2.16 -13.47 -1.51
C PHE A 46 3.16 -14.44 -2.15
N LYS A 47 3.36 -14.33 -3.47
CA LYS A 47 4.35 -15.12 -4.21
C LYS A 47 5.64 -14.35 -4.44
N GLU A 48 5.54 -13.05 -4.73
CA GLU A 48 6.68 -12.18 -5.02
C GLU A 48 6.58 -10.88 -4.21
N THR A 49 7.74 -10.34 -3.83
CA THR A 49 7.85 -9.00 -3.27
C THR A 49 8.45 -8.08 -4.32
N TYR A 50 7.64 -7.18 -4.88
CA TYR A 50 8.15 -6.17 -5.80
C TYR A 50 8.44 -4.89 -5.03
N SER A 51 9.66 -4.37 -5.16
CA SER A 51 10.01 -3.03 -4.69
C SER A 51 10.49 -2.25 -5.92
N PRO A 52 9.71 -1.27 -6.42
CA PRO A 52 10.10 -0.47 -7.57
C PRO A 52 11.17 0.55 -7.14
N VAL A 53 12.37 0.07 -6.80
CA VAL A 53 13.51 0.97 -6.53
C VAL A 53 14.14 1.33 -7.87
N VAL A 54 13.72 2.47 -8.42
CA VAL A 54 14.39 3.03 -9.59
C VAL A 54 15.82 3.41 -9.21
N LYS A 55 16.81 2.96 -9.99
CA LYS A 55 18.21 3.32 -9.78
C LYS A 55 18.44 4.79 -10.12
N MET A 56 19.07 5.54 -9.21
CA MET A 56 19.38 6.96 -9.42
C MET A 56 20.22 7.22 -10.68
N ASN A 57 21.11 6.29 -11.04
CA ASN A 57 21.89 6.38 -12.27
C ASN A 57 21.01 6.35 -13.52
N SER A 58 19.94 5.54 -13.53
CA SER A 58 18.98 5.50 -14.64
C SER A 58 18.19 6.80 -14.73
N ILE A 59 17.76 7.37 -13.60
CA ILE A 59 17.07 8.67 -13.55
C ILE A 59 17.98 9.76 -14.12
N ARG A 60 19.24 9.82 -13.68
CA ARG A 60 20.24 10.79 -14.17
C ARG A 60 20.48 10.65 -15.67
N ALA A 61 20.58 9.42 -16.18
CA ALA A 61 20.75 9.18 -17.61
C ALA A 61 19.55 9.67 -18.44
N ILE A 62 18.31 9.43 -17.96
CA ILE A 62 17.09 9.91 -18.60
C ILE A 62 17.03 11.44 -18.60
N ILE A 63 17.32 12.08 -17.45
CA ILE A 63 17.35 13.55 -17.35
C ILE A 63 18.43 14.14 -18.27
N ALA A 64 19.62 13.54 -18.31
CA ALA A 64 20.69 13.98 -19.21
C ALA A 64 20.28 13.87 -20.69
N LEU A 65 19.57 12.80 -21.06
CA LEU A 65 19.05 12.63 -22.42
C LEU A 65 17.99 13.69 -22.76
N ILE A 66 17.06 13.96 -21.84
CA ILE A 66 16.03 14.98 -21.99
C ILE A 66 16.69 16.35 -22.20
N ALA A 67 17.69 16.69 -21.39
CA ALA A 67 18.43 17.95 -21.51
C ALA A 67 19.18 18.04 -22.85
N PHE A 68 19.85 16.96 -23.27
CA PHE A 68 20.57 16.90 -24.54
C PHE A 68 19.64 17.01 -25.76
N LYS A 69 18.42 16.48 -25.66
CA LYS A 69 17.43 16.48 -26.75
C LYS A 69 16.46 17.66 -26.70
N HIS A 70 16.62 18.57 -25.73
CA HIS A 70 15.70 19.67 -25.46
C HIS A 70 14.24 19.21 -25.32
N TRP A 71 14.02 18.05 -24.71
CA TRP A 71 12.67 17.53 -24.47
C TRP A 71 12.03 18.18 -23.24
N ILE A 72 10.70 18.26 -23.26
CA ILE A 72 9.92 18.67 -22.09
C ILE A 72 9.68 17.42 -21.24
N ALA A 73 10.08 17.49 -19.97
CA ALA A 73 9.78 16.47 -18.97
C ALA A 73 8.55 16.89 -18.16
N LEU A 74 7.60 15.97 -17.98
CA LEU A 74 6.50 16.10 -17.05
C LEU A 74 6.62 15.00 -16.01
N GLN A 75 6.63 15.37 -14.74
CA GLN A 75 6.63 14.44 -13.61
C GLN A 75 5.27 14.53 -12.90
N GLY A 76 4.60 13.40 -12.79
CA GLY A 76 3.40 13.25 -11.95
C GLY A 76 3.71 12.38 -10.75
N ASP A 77 3.41 12.87 -9.55
CA ASP A 77 3.35 12.04 -8.36
C ASP A 77 1.89 11.62 -8.14
N ALA A 78 1.66 10.32 -7.97
CA ALA A 78 0.33 9.78 -7.79
C ALA A 78 0.11 9.48 -6.31
N ASP A 79 -0.52 10.42 -5.61
CA ASP A 79 -0.74 10.37 -4.15
C ASP A 79 -1.54 9.13 -3.65
N THR A 80 -2.26 8.42 -4.54
CA THR A 80 -3.24 7.39 -4.17
C THR A 80 -3.10 6.03 -4.88
N THR A 81 -2.04 5.81 -5.66
CA THR A 81 -1.91 4.63 -6.55
C THR A 81 -2.10 3.29 -5.84
N PHE A 82 -1.56 3.13 -4.62
CA PHE A 82 -1.69 1.88 -3.87
C PHE A 82 -3.13 1.51 -3.51
N ALA A 83 -4.03 2.47 -3.28
CA ALA A 83 -5.42 2.19 -2.87
C ALA A 83 -6.35 1.89 -4.05
N GLN A 84 -5.90 2.10 -5.30
CA GLN A 84 -6.69 1.88 -6.51
C GLN A 84 -6.36 0.56 -7.19
N ALA A 85 -5.16 0.05 -6.95
CA ALA A 85 -4.66 -1.25 -7.32
C ALA A 85 -5.60 -2.40 -6.89
N MET A 86 -6.07 -3.20 -7.85
CA MET A 86 -6.87 -4.40 -7.55
C MET A 86 -5.97 -5.54 -7.09
N MET A 87 -6.47 -6.35 -6.16
CA MET A 87 -5.74 -7.56 -5.76
C MET A 87 -5.60 -8.54 -6.94
N GLU A 88 -4.42 -9.16 -7.05
CA GLU A 88 -4.14 -10.15 -8.08
C GLU A 88 -5.13 -11.34 -7.99
N LYS A 89 -5.62 -11.79 -9.14
CA LYS A 89 -6.61 -12.87 -9.21
C LYS A 89 -6.01 -14.17 -8.66
N GLY A 90 -6.63 -14.72 -7.62
CA GLY A 90 -6.20 -15.96 -6.95
C GLY A 90 -5.41 -15.75 -5.66
N ILE A 91 -5.11 -14.50 -5.28
CA ILE A 91 -4.58 -14.17 -3.95
C ILE A 91 -5.73 -13.64 -3.08
N PHE A 92 -6.11 -14.40 -2.06
CA PHE A 92 -7.17 -14.02 -1.12
C PHE A 92 -6.57 -13.65 0.23
N ILE A 93 -6.50 -12.35 0.52
CA ILE A 93 -5.97 -11.85 1.80
C ILE A 93 -7.12 -11.51 2.73
N PHE A 94 -7.14 -12.18 3.88
CA PHE A 94 -8.09 -11.89 4.94
C PHE A 94 -7.45 -11.00 5.98
N VAL A 95 -8.17 -9.97 6.41
CA VAL A 95 -7.74 -9.06 7.47
C VAL A 95 -8.71 -9.04 8.64
N ASP A 96 -8.18 -8.71 9.81
CA ASP A 96 -8.99 -8.42 10.98
C ASP A 96 -9.86 -7.18 10.75
N GLN A 97 -11.01 -7.14 11.42
CA GLN A 97 -11.82 -5.93 11.44
C GLN A 97 -11.01 -4.80 12.12
N PRO A 98 -10.93 -3.60 11.52
CA PRO A 98 -10.22 -2.50 12.14
C PRO A 98 -10.92 -2.04 13.42
N SER A 99 -10.12 -1.54 14.36
CA SER A 99 -10.64 -0.85 15.55
C SER A 99 -11.62 0.26 15.13
N GLY A 100 -12.79 0.30 15.77
CA GLY A 100 -13.88 1.23 15.45
C GLY A 100 -14.85 0.74 14.35
N PHE A 101 -14.57 -0.38 13.70
CA PHE A 101 -15.45 -1.00 12.69
C PHE A 101 -15.94 -2.39 13.11
N SER A 102 -15.77 -2.77 14.37
CA SER A 102 -16.19 -4.11 14.80
C SER A 102 -17.71 -4.21 14.87
N ASP A 103 -18.27 -5.19 14.18
CA ASP A 103 -19.71 -5.50 14.19
C ASP A 103 -20.09 -6.45 15.35
N GLY A 104 -19.19 -6.65 16.33
CA GLY A 104 -19.37 -7.59 17.43
C GLY A 104 -19.18 -9.06 17.03
N THR A 105 -18.84 -9.34 15.76
CA THR A 105 -18.57 -10.69 15.28
C THR A 105 -17.06 -10.98 15.18
N THR A 106 -16.72 -12.26 15.07
CA THR A 106 -15.34 -12.72 14.81
C THR A 106 -15.01 -12.80 13.31
N ARG A 107 -15.89 -12.27 12.44
CA ARG A 107 -15.77 -12.38 10.99
C ARG A 107 -14.54 -11.61 10.51
N ARG A 108 -13.89 -12.17 9.48
CA ARG A 108 -12.75 -11.52 8.82
C ARG A 108 -13.20 -10.84 7.52
N MET A 109 -12.46 -9.82 7.12
CA MET A 109 -12.73 -9.05 5.90
C MET A 109 -11.81 -9.53 4.79
N LEU A 110 -12.35 -9.77 3.60
CA LEU A 110 -11.55 -10.04 2.41
C LEU A 110 -11.08 -8.73 1.81
N LEU A 111 -9.80 -8.64 1.49
CA LEU A 111 -9.24 -7.46 0.86
C LEU A 111 -9.44 -7.49 -0.65
N LEU A 112 -10.12 -6.47 -1.21
CA LEU A 112 -10.38 -6.35 -2.65
C LEU A 112 -9.37 -5.49 -3.40
N LYS A 113 -8.75 -4.53 -2.71
CA LYS A 113 -7.75 -3.61 -3.24
C LYS A 113 -6.51 -3.63 -2.37
N ALA A 114 -5.35 -3.39 -2.96
CA ALA A 114 -4.12 -3.35 -2.19
C ALA A 114 -4.19 -2.27 -1.09
N LEU A 115 -3.67 -2.60 0.08
CA LEU A 115 -3.48 -1.66 1.19
C LEU A 115 -2.00 -1.46 1.44
N TYR A 116 -1.68 -0.30 2.00
CA TYR A 116 -0.33 -0.01 2.43
C TYR A 116 0.13 -1.04 3.47
N GLY A 117 1.41 -1.41 3.39
CA GLY A 117 2.01 -2.39 4.28
C GLY A 117 1.93 -3.83 3.76
N LEU A 118 1.20 -4.15 2.69
CA LEU A 118 1.33 -5.45 2.02
C LEU A 118 2.70 -5.57 1.34
N LYS A 119 3.31 -6.75 1.41
CA LYS A 119 4.60 -7.05 0.77
C LYS A 119 4.54 -7.00 -0.76
N GLN A 120 3.35 -7.23 -1.33
CA GLN A 120 3.08 -7.12 -2.76
C GLN A 120 2.33 -5.82 -3.14
N ALA A 121 2.18 -4.85 -2.23
CA ALA A 121 1.38 -3.65 -2.49
C ALA A 121 1.84 -2.91 -3.77
N ALA A 122 3.13 -2.98 -4.08
CA ALA A 122 3.72 -2.30 -5.24
C ALA A 122 3.64 -3.09 -6.55
N LEU A 123 3.07 -4.30 -6.54
CA LEU A 123 2.79 -5.09 -7.73
C LEU A 123 1.41 -4.77 -8.33
N ALA A 124 0.52 -4.22 -7.51
CA ALA A 124 -0.90 -4.09 -7.81
C ALA A 124 -1.25 -2.74 -8.46
#